data_AF-A0A961QT52-F1
#
_entry.id   AF-A0A961QT52-F1
#
_cell.length_a   1.000
_cell.length_b   1.000
_cell.length_c   1.000
_cell.angle_alpha   90.00
_cell.angle_beta   90.00
_cell.angle_gamma   90.00
#
_symmetry.space_group_name_H-M   'P 1'
#
loop_
_entity.id
_entity.type
_entity.pdbx_description
1 polymer ?
#
loop_
_entity_poly.entity_id
_entity_poly.type
_entity_poly.pdbx_seq_one_letter_code
_entity_poly.pdbx_strand_id
1 'polypeptide(L)'
;MDSPDPTAPATDPGRIPFRGGPPARHRLALVVDPRFPGGTAAAVAAEVRALAGRVDLRLFALETAMFKGRRLNPVLEAALEDAGLAPIWGAPVIHADTVVFHNPSCLRFDAVLEP
;
A
#
# COMPACT_ATOMS: atom_id res chain seq x y z
N MET A 1 13.50 -49.93 -33.76
CA MET A 1 12.68 -50.14 -32.55
C MET A 1 13.25 -49.15 -31.53
N ASP A 2 12.86 -47.88 -31.67
CA ASP A 2 13.44 -46.76 -30.92
C ASP A 2 12.87 -46.75 -29.50
N SER A 3 13.76 -46.87 -28.52
CA SER A 3 13.42 -46.66 -27.12
C SER A 3 13.32 -45.15 -26.84
N PRO A 4 12.31 -44.67 -26.10
CA PRO A 4 12.20 -43.25 -25.81
C PRO A 4 13.28 -42.80 -24.81
N ASP A 5 13.81 -41.61 -25.06
CA ASP A 5 14.83 -40.90 -24.28
C ASP A 5 14.29 -40.54 -22.86
N PRO A 6 14.95 -40.96 -21.77
CA PRO A 6 14.51 -40.72 -20.39
C PRO A 6 14.76 -39.29 -19.87
N THR A 7 15.26 -38.36 -20.69
CA THR A 7 15.58 -36.99 -20.25
C THR A 7 14.61 -35.89 -20.71
N ALA A 8 13.48 -36.24 -21.35
CA ALA A 8 12.45 -35.26 -21.65
C ALA A 8 11.81 -34.73 -20.34
N PRO A 9 11.82 -33.41 -20.08
CA PRO A 9 11.17 -32.86 -18.90
C PRO A 9 9.67 -33.14 -18.97
N ALA A 10 9.13 -33.78 -17.93
CA ALA A 10 7.70 -34.00 -17.79
C ALA A 10 6.97 -32.65 -17.86
N THR A 11 6.19 -32.43 -18.90
CA THR A 11 5.26 -31.31 -19.00
C THR A 11 4.22 -31.46 -17.90
N ASP A 12 4.32 -30.65 -16.85
CA ASP A 12 3.32 -30.57 -15.78
C ASP A 12 1.97 -30.10 -16.36
N PRO A 13 0.95 -30.98 -16.45
CA PRO A 13 -0.34 -30.64 -17.02
C PRO A 13 -1.12 -29.61 -16.18
N GLY A 14 -0.64 -29.28 -14.97
CA GLY A 14 -1.19 -28.25 -14.10
C GLY A 14 -0.59 -26.85 -14.28
N ARG A 15 0.44 -26.68 -15.12
CA ARG A 15 1.07 -25.37 -15.31
C ARG A 15 0.20 -24.48 -16.19
N ILE A 16 -0.57 -23.62 -15.53
CA ILE A 16 -1.32 -22.55 -16.19
C ILE A 16 -0.31 -21.66 -16.93
N PRO A 17 -0.41 -21.49 -18.26
CA PRO A 17 0.53 -20.64 -18.98
C PRO A 17 0.37 -19.20 -18.49
N PHE A 18 1.47 -18.59 -18.05
CA PHE A 18 1.52 -17.14 -17.82
C PHE A 18 1.33 -16.45 -19.17
N ARG A 19 0.10 -16.00 -19.45
CA ARG A 19 -0.16 -15.13 -20.60
C ARG A 19 0.53 -13.81 -20.30
N GLY A 20 1.65 -13.57 -20.99
CA GLY A 20 2.49 -12.38 -20.84
C GLY A 20 1.71 -11.10 -21.13
N GLY A 21 1.09 -10.55 -20.09
CA GLY A 21 0.86 -9.12 -19.97
C GLY A 21 2.07 -8.46 -19.33
N PRO A 22 2.19 -7.12 -19.37
CA PRO A 22 3.14 -6.42 -18.51
C PRO A 22 2.92 -6.89 -17.06
N PRO A 23 3.99 -7.09 -16.26
CA PRO A 23 3.83 -7.49 -14.87
C PRO A 23 2.87 -6.50 -14.19
N ALA A 24 1.90 -7.03 -13.46
CA ALA A 24 1.00 -6.20 -12.68
C ALA A 24 1.85 -5.28 -11.80
N ARG A 25 1.55 -3.98 -11.79
CA ARG A 25 2.27 -3.04 -10.91
C ARG A 25 2.11 -3.50 -9.47
N HIS A 26 3.22 -3.57 -8.74
CA HIS A 26 3.23 -3.90 -7.32
C HIS A 26 2.23 -3.01 -6.57
N ARG A 27 1.31 -3.60 -5.80
CA ARG A 27 0.29 -2.85 -5.06
C ARG A 27 0.82 -2.52 -3.68
N LEU A 28 0.93 -1.24 -3.39
CA LEU A 28 1.42 -0.74 -2.11
C LEU A 28 0.32 0.08 -1.42
N ALA A 29 -0.04 -0.35 -0.22
CA ALA A 29 -0.94 0.38 0.67
C ALA A 29 -0.15 1.09 1.76
N LEU A 30 -0.24 2.42 1.81
CA LEU A 30 0.21 3.23 2.94
C LEU A 30 -0.96 3.43 3.89
N VAL A 31 -0.82 2.98 5.13
CA VAL A 31 -1.83 3.13 6.19
C VAL A 31 -1.32 4.16 7.18
N VAL A 32 -2.00 5.29 7.29
CA VAL A 32 -1.49 6.46 8.03
C VAL A 32 -2.63 7.34 8.51
N ASP A 33 -2.50 7.99 9.66
CA ASP A 33 -3.34 9.15 9.96
C ASP A 33 -2.78 10.38 9.24
N PRO A 34 -3.47 10.93 8.22
CA PRO A 34 -2.89 11.97 7.37
C PRO A 34 -2.81 13.33 8.06
N ARG A 35 -3.18 13.40 9.35
CA ARG A 35 -3.16 14.61 10.19
C ARG A 35 -1.92 14.68 11.10
N PHE A 36 -0.96 13.76 10.92
CA PHE A 36 0.32 13.83 11.60
C PHE A 36 0.95 15.22 11.46
N PRO A 37 1.49 15.81 12.54
CA PRO A 37 2.21 17.07 12.45
C PRO A 37 3.67 16.88 12.01
N GLY A 38 4.30 17.96 11.55
CA GLY A 38 5.75 18.08 11.45
C GLY A 38 6.43 17.01 10.57
N GLY A 39 7.53 16.46 11.09
CA GLY A 39 8.44 15.58 10.34
C GLY A 39 7.80 14.29 9.82
N THR A 40 6.81 13.73 10.52
CA THR A 40 6.13 12.50 10.07
C THR A 40 5.34 12.75 8.79
N ALA A 41 4.57 13.84 8.72
CA ALA A 41 3.84 14.18 7.48
C ALA A 41 4.80 14.50 6.33
N ALA A 42 5.93 15.17 6.60
CA ALA A 42 6.95 15.43 5.59
C ALA A 42 7.58 14.14 5.06
N ALA A 43 7.86 13.16 5.92
CA ALA A 43 8.39 11.86 5.53
C ALA A 43 7.40 11.07 4.67
N VAL A 44 6.12 11.01 5.07
CA VAL A 44 5.07 10.35 4.29
C VAL A 44 4.86 11.04 2.95
N ALA A 45 4.87 12.38 2.91
CA ALA A 45 4.77 13.15 1.68
C ALA A 45 5.96 12.89 0.73
N ALA A 46 7.17 12.75 1.27
CA ALA A 46 8.36 12.39 0.48
C ALA A 46 8.24 10.97 -0.08
N GLU A 47 7.71 10.03 0.70
CA GLU A 47 7.47 8.66 0.26
C GLU A 47 6.42 8.60 -0.86
N VAL A 48 5.29 9.32 -0.73
CA VAL A 48 4.27 9.45 -1.77
C VAL A 48 4.90 9.93 -3.07
N ARG A 49 5.68 11.03 -3.03
CA ARG A 49 6.35 11.57 -4.23
C ARG A 49 7.35 10.59 -4.85
N ALA A 50 8.07 9.82 -4.03
CA ALA A 50 9.05 8.86 -4.52
C ALA A 50 8.41 7.64 -5.20
N LEU A 51 7.20 7.26 -4.79
CA LEU A 51 6.52 6.03 -5.21
C LEU A 51 5.41 6.25 -6.24
N ALA A 52 4.86 7.46 -6.30
CA ALA A 52 3.89 7.87 -7.31
C ALA A 52 4.44 7.57 -8.72
N GLY A 53 3.63 6.89 -9.53
CA GLY A 53 4.05 6.50 -10.88
C GLY A 53 5.08 5.37 -10.96
N ARG A 54 5.45 4.72 -9.85
CA ARG A 54 6.31 3.52 -9.84
C ARG A 54 5.57 2.25 -9.42
N VAL A 55 4.62 2.39 -8.50
CA VAL A 55 3.77 1.30 -7.98
C VAL A 55 2.29 1.66 -8.14
N ASP A 56 1.39 0.70 -7.92
CA ASP A 56 -0.03 1.01 -7.66
C ASP A 56 -0.14 1.45 -6.19
N LEU A 57 0.10 2.75 -5.98
CA LEU A 57 0.13 3.38 -4.66
C LEU A 57 -1.28 3.79 -4.23
N ARG A 58 -1.68 3.38 -3.03
CA ARG A 58 -2.91 3.87 -2.38
C ARG A 58 -2.62 4.28 -0.95
N LEU A 59 -3.21 5.41 -0.53
CA LEU A 59 -3.17 5.88 0.84
C LEU A 59 -4.50 5.58 1.53
N PHE A 60 -4.45 4.79 2.59
CA PHE A 60 -5.56 4.47 3.46
C PHE A 60 -5.45 5.29 4.74
N ALA A 61 -6.39 6.21 4.91
CA ALA A 61 -6.40 7.15 6.00
C ALA A 61 -7.02 6.54 7.25
N LEU A 62 -6.31 6.66 8.36
CA LEU A 62 -6.79 6.29 9.69
C LEU A 62 -7.51 7.48 10.34
N GLU A 63 -8.63 7.18 11.01
CA GLU A 63 -9.31 8.11 11.89
C GLU A 63 -8.94 7.75 13.34
N THR A 64 -7.91 8.41 13.88
CA THR A 64 -7.45 8.15 15.26
C THR A 64 -7.97 9.18 16.26
N ALA A 65 -8.09 8.77 17.53
CA ALA A 65 -8.42 9.68 18.63
C ALA A 65 -7.35 10.79 18.81
N MET A 66 -6.08 10.45 18.57
CA MET A 66 -4.93 11.34 18.79
C MET A 66 -4.98 12.64 17.97
N PHE A 67 -5.52 12.57 16.75
CA PHE A 67 -5.58 13.72 15.83
C PHE A 67 -7.00 14.17 15.49
N LYS A 68 -7.98 13.76 16.29
CA LYS A 68 -9.39 14.11 16.10
C LYS A 68 -9.59 15.62 15.94
N GLY A 69 -10.37 16.00 14.92
CA GLY A 69 -10.71 17.40 14.63
C GLY A 69 -9.59 18.21 13.95
N ARG A 70 -8.41 17.63 13.73
CA ARG A 70 -7.38 18.27 12.91
C ARG A 70 -7.69 18.09 11.43
N ARG A 71 -7.25 19.08 10.64
CA ARG A 71 -7.25 18.97 9.18
C ARG A 71 -6.11 18.08 8.72
N LEU A 72 -6.26 17.55 7.51
CA LEU A 72 -5.18 16.87 6.81
C LEU A 72 -3.95 17.79 6.74
N ASN A 73 -2.76 17.22 6.90
CA ASN A 73 -1.54 18.02 6.91
C ASN A 73 -1.28 18.60 5.51
N PRO A 74 -1.12 19.92 5.34
CA PRO A 74 -1.03 20.55 4.02
C PRO A 74 0.16 20.05 3.17
N VAL A 75 1.25 19.60 3.80
CA VAL A 75 2.41 19.05 3.08
C VAL A 75 2.08 17.70 2.46
N LEU A 76 1.30 16.88 3.18
CA LEU A 76 0.83 15.59 2.67
C LEU A 76 -0.31 15.79 1.67
N GLU A 77 -1.18 16.78 1.89
CA GLU A 77 -2.24 17.16 0.95
C GLU A 77 -1.66 17.46 -0.43
N ALA A 78 -0.68 18.36 -0.48
CA ALA A 78 0.00 18.74 -1.71
C ALA A 78 0.67 17.54 -2.40
N ALA A 79 1.33 16.65 -1.64
CA ALA A 79 1.95 15.46 -2.21
C ALA A 79 0.95 14.48 -2.84
N LEU A 80 -0.25 14.36 -2.24
CA LEU A 80 -1.32 13.52 -2.77
C LEU A 80 -1.94 14.14 -4.02
N GLU A 81 -2.16 15.45 -4.00
CA GLU A 81 -2.64 16.21 -5.17
C GLU A 81 -1.66 16.09 -6.35
N ASP A 82 -0.36 16.31 -6.12
CA ASP A 82 0.70 16.15 -7.12
C ASP A 82 0.73 14.73 -7.72
N ALA A 83 0.44 13.72 -6.89
CA ALA A 83 0.42 12.32 -7.29
C ALA A 83 -0.91 11.88 -7.93
N GLY A 84 -1.94 12.74 -7.95
CA GLY A 84 -3.30 12.39 -8.40
C GLY A 84 -3.97 11.35 -7.50
N LEU A 85 -3.63 11.33 -6.20
CA LEU A 85 -4.13 10.38 -5.23
C LEU A 85 -5.13 11.05 -4.27
N ALA A 86 -6.18 10.32 -3.91
CA ALA A 86 -7.09 10.70 -2.84
C ALA A 86 -6.94 9.74 -1.66
N PRO A 87 -6.93 10.23 -0.40
CA PRO A 87 -6.99 9.37 0.77
C PRO A 87 -8.27 8.53 0.78
N ILE A 88 -8.12 7.23 1.02
CA ILE A 88 -9.24 6.31 1.21
C ILE A 88 -9.55 6.23 2.70
N TRP A 89 -10.70 6.75 3.11
CA TRP A 89 -11.16 6.71 4.50
C TRP A 89 -12.06 5.51 4.78
N GLY A 90 -11.99 4.98 6.00
CA GLY A 90 -12.96 3.98 6.50
C GLY A 90 -12.97 2.66 5.72
N ALA A 91 -11.86 2.30 5.07
CA ALA A 91 -11.75 1.01 4.38
C ALA A 91 -11.83 -0.14 5.41
N PRO A 92 -12.84 -1.03 5.33
CA PRO A 92 -12.99 -2.12 6.31
C PRO A 92 -11.94 -3.22 6.09
N VAL A 93 -11.42 -3.35 4.87
CA VAL A 93 -10.41 -4.34 4.48
C VAL A 93 -9.44 -3.69 3.50
N ILE A 94 -8.14 -3.94 3.69
CA ILE A 94 -7.06 -3.47 2.82
C ILE A 94 -6.40 -4.69 2.18
N HIS A 95 -6.37 -4.74 0.84
CA HIS A 95 -5.66 -5.76 0.06
C HIS A 95 -4.55 -5.12 -0.75
N ALA A 96 -3.31 -5.56 -0.53
CA ALA A 96 -2.13 -5.11 -1.26
C ALA A 96 -1.03 -6.18 -1.21
N ASP A 97 -0.03 -6.07 -2.07
CA ASP A 97 1.17 -6.93 -2.02
C ASP A 97 2.09 -6.49 -0.87
N THR A 98 2.03 -5.21 -0.50
CA THR A 98 2.69 -4.67 0.68
C THR A 98 1.78 -3.66 1.38
N VAL A 99 1.70 -3.76 2.71
CA VAL A 99 0.98 -2.83 3.59
C VAL A 99 1.97 -2.23 4.56
N VAL A 100 2.08 -0.90 4.60
CA VAL A 100 2.99 -0.17 5.48
C VAL A 100 2.16 0.68 6.45
N PHE A 101 2.35 0.46 7.74
CA PHE A 101 1.78 1.31 8.78
C PHE A 101 2.78 2.41 9.14
N HIS A 102 2.45 3.66 8.80
CA HIS A 102 3.29 4.80 9.14
C HIS A 102 2.99 5.29 10.54
N ASN A 103 3.99 5.13 11.41
CA ASN A 103 3.95 5.53 12.81
C ASN A 103 2.69 5.00 13.54
N PRO A 104 2.58 3.68 13.78
CA PRO A 104 1.40 3.09 14.42
C PRO A 104 1.19 3.55 15.87
N SER A 105 2.10 4.35 16.45
CA SER A 105 1.91 4.95 17.77
C SER A 105 0.69 5.86 17.88
N CYS A 106 0.16 6.35 16.75
CA CYS A 106 -1.11 7.09 16.71
C CYS A 106 -2.32 6.29 17.23
N LEU A 107 -2.23 4.96 17.23
CA LEU A 107 -3.28 4.05 17.68
C LEU A 107 -3.30 3.81 19.20
N ARG A 108 -2.31 4.29 19.94
CA ARG A 108 -2.09 3.95 21.37
C ARG A 108 -3.26 4.29 22.29
N PHE A 109 -4.14 5.21 21.89
CA PHE A 109 -5.26 5.69 22.71
C PHE A 109 -6.62 5.42 22.07
N ASP A 110 -6.67 4.56 21.05
CA ASP A 110 -7.93 4.15 20.46
C ASP A 110 -8.56 3.01 21.27
N ALA A 111 -9.65 3.33 21.96
CA ALA A 111 -10.38 2.41 22.83
C ALA A 111 -10.90 1.15 22.11
N VAL A 112 -11.05 1.21 20.78
CA VAL A 112 -11.44 0.07 19.93
C VAL A 112 -10.37 -1.03 19.91
N LEU A 113 -9.14 -0.70 20.33
CA LEU A 113 -8.00 -1.64 20.40
C LEU A 113 -7.67 -2.07 21.83
N GLU A 114 -8.46 -1.66 22.83
CA GLU A 114 -8.32 -2.20 24.18
C GLU A 114 -8.78 -3.67 24.21
N PRO A 115 -8.05 -4.55 24.94
CA PRO A 115 -8.32 -5.99 24.98
C PRO A 115 -9.62 -6.37 25.71
#